data_AF-A0A8J1M058-F1
#
_entry.id   AF-A0A8J1M058-F1
#
_cell.length_a   1.000
_cell.length_b   1.000
_cell.length_c   1.000
_cell.angle_alpha   90.00
_cell.angle_beta   90.00
_cell.angle_gamma   90.00
#
_symmetry.space_group_name_H-M   'P 1'
#
loop_
_entity.id
_entity.type
_entity.pdbx_description
1 polymer ?
#
loop_
_entity_poly.entity_id
_entity_poly.type
_entity_poly.pdbx_seq_one_letter_code
_entity_poly.pdbx_strand_id
1 'polypeptide(L)'
;MLRYLSFLLIFIHNQVSIVAKTTSACGVPVVSDRIVGGMDSKKGEWPWQISLTYKNDFLCGGSLIADSWVLTAAHCFDSLEASYYNVYLGAHQLSALGNSTVTRGVKRIIKHPDFQYEGSSGDIALIELEKPVTFTPYILPVCLPSHNVQFAAGSMCWVTGWGNIQAGAPLSSPKTLQKAEVGIIDRSSCETMYKSSLGYSTGVDFIQKDMVCAGYKEGQVDACQGDSGGPLVFNVNNVWLQLGIVSWGFGCAEPDRPGVYTKVQFYQDWLKTNVPLLMFSEGGPSVGSSGVASTTMSETESMTMSNSIAFSLSPSTISTVLGVNETKTIDNEAQIHSCSLFTVALNFFIYLSIRFFA
;
A
#
# COMPACT_ATOMS: atom_id res chain seq x y z
N MET A 1 25.27 41.77 -67.04
CA MET A 1 23.92 41.82 -66.42
C MET A 1 23.94 40.84 -65.26
N LEU A 2 23.98 41.28 -64.00
CA LEU A 2 22.88 41.77 -63.14
C LEU A 2 21.94 40.65 -62.63
N ARG A 3 22.08 40.31 -61.33
CA ARG A 3 21.09 39.71 -60.39
C ARG A 3 20.67 38.24 -60.68
N TYR A 4 20.16 37.43 -59.74
CA TYR A 4 19.58 37.65 -58.40
C TYR A 4 20.02 36.58 -57.37
N LEU A 5 19.87 36.89 -56.07
CA LEU A 5 19.97 35.92 -54.96
C LEU A 5 18.80 34.93 -54.97
N SER A 6 19.02 33.73 -54.42
CA SER A 6 18.04 33.00 -53.60
C SER A 6 18.76 32.06 -52.62
N PHE A 7 18.84 32.48 -51.34
CA PHE A 7 19.21 31.57 -50.24
C PHE A 7 17.99 30.73 -49.87
N LEU A 8 18.07 29.41 -50.07
CA LEU A 8 17.01 28.49 -49.68
C LEU A 8 17.19 28.08 -48.20
N LEU A 9 16.56 28.83 -47.29
CA LEU A 9 16.49 28.46 -45.86
C LEU A 9 15.52 27.29 -45.67
N ILE A 10 16.06 26.07 -45.58
CA ILE A 10 15.28 24.86 -45.28
C ILE A 10 14.99 24.82 -43.77
N PHE A 11 13.87 25.42 -43.38
CA PHE A 11 13.32 25.26 -42.02
C PHE A 11 12.68 23.88 -41.86
N ILE A 12 13.47 22.90 -41.40
CA ILE A 12 12.94 21.61 -40.96
C ILE A 12 12.13 21.84 -39.68
N HIS A 13 10.82 22.02 -39.81
CA HIS A 13 9.90 22.00 -38.68
C HIS A 13 9.82 20.57 -38.15
N ASN A 14 10.60 20.31 -37.10
CA ASN A 14 10.57 19.06 -36.36
C ASN A 14 9.29 19.04 -35.51
N GLN A 15 8.17 18.67 -36.13
CA GLN A 15 6.86 18.57 -35.47
C GLN A 15 6.86 17.36 -34.53
N VAL A 16 7.37 17.58 -33.31
CA VAL A 16 7.23 16.65 -32.20
C VAL A 16 5.74 16.55 -31.87
N SER A 17 5.10 15.52 -32.43
CA SER A 17 3.70 15.21 -32.15
C SER A 17 3.61 14.73 -30.70
N ILE A 18 3.39 15.65 -29.76
CA ILE A 18 3.05 15.33 -28.38
C ILE A 18 1.66 14.67 -28.41
N VAL A 19 1.64 13.35 -28.55
CA VAL A 19 0.42 12.56 -28.34
C VAL A 19 0.08 12.69 -26.87
N ALA A 20 -0.85 13.60 -26.56
CA ALA A 20 -1.47 13.70 -25.26
C ALA A 20 -2.29 12.42 -25.02
N LYS A 21 -1.63 11.36 -24.53
CA LYS A 21 -2.28 10.13 -24.12
C LYS A 21 -3.19 10.51 -22.96
N THR A 22 -4.50 10.56 -23.22
CA THR A 22 -5.52 10.85 -22.21
C THR A 22 -5.27 9.96 -21.01
N THR A 23 -5.03 10.57 -19.84
CA THR A 23 -4.85 9.85 -18.59
C THR A 23 -6.13 9.08 -18.30
N SER A 24 -6.13 7.78 -18.58
CA SER A 24 -7.28 6.95 -18.25
C SER A 24 -7.44 6.96 -16.74
N ALA A 25 -8.61 7.38 -16.27
CA ALA A 25 -8.92 7.33 -14.85
C ALA A 25 -8.83 5.88 -14.37
N CYS A 26 -8.05 5.66 -13.33
CA CYS A 26 -7.98 4.40 -12.58
C CYS A 26 -8.83 4.52 -11.31
N GLY A 27 -9.21 3.39 -10.71
CA GLY A 27 -9.80 3.36 -9.37
C GLY A 27 -11.16 4.05 -9.21
N VAL A 28 -11.88 4.39 -10.29
CA VAL A 28 -13.21 5.02 -10.22
C VAL A 28 -14.25 4.11 -10.90
N PRO A 29 -14.80 3.11 -10.18
CA PRO A 29 -15.82 2.21 -10.72
C PRO A 29 -17.16 2.93 -10.89
N VAL A 30 -17.96 2.49 -11.87
CA VAL A 30 -19.31 3.03 -12.12
C VAL A 30 -20.31 2.56 -11.06
N VAL A 31 -20.07 1.38 -10.47
CA VAL A 31 -20.86 0.81 -9.37
C VAL A 31 -20.01 0.89 -8.09
N SER A 32 -20.53 1.50 -7.04
CA SER A 32 -19.82 1.66 -5.76
C SER A 32 -20.82 1.72 -4.60
N ASP A 33 -21.04 0.59 -3.93
CA ASP A 33 -21.90 0.48 -2.74
C ASP A 33 -21.11 0.01 -1.52
N ARG A 34 -21.39 0.58 -0.34
CA ARG A 34 -20.72 0.20 0.91
C ARG A 34 -21.62 -0.74 1.71
N ILE A 35 -21.32 -2.05 1.73
CA ILE A 35 -22.05 -3.07 2.52
C ILE A 35 -21.03 -4.07 3.10
N VAL A 36 -20.95 -4.12 4.43
CA VAL A 36 -19.92 -4.80 5.24
C VAL A 36 -20.21 -6.30 5.46
N GLY A 37 -19.15 -7.10 5.56
CA GLY A 37 -19.19 -8.55 5.79
C GLY A 37 -19.02 -9.36 4.50
N GLY A 38 -18.38 -10.54 4.59
CA GLY A 38 -18.09 -11.39 3.43
C GLY A 38 -19.34 -11.78 2.65
N MET A 39 -19.48 -11.33 1.40
CA MET A 39 -20.65 -11.60 0.56
C MET A 39 -20.39 -11.47 -0.94
N ASP A 40 -21.35 -11.93 -1.74
CA ASP A 40 -21.47 -11.67 -3.17
C ASP A 40 -21.28 -10.17 -3.48
N SER A 41 -20.28 -9.85 -4.30
CA SER A 41 -20.11 -8.52 -4.87
C SER A 41 -21.22 -8.18 -5.87
N LYS A 42 -21.35 -6.91 -6.26
CA LYS A 42 -22.19 -6.51 -7.39
C LYS A 42 -21.39 -6.57 -8.69
N LYS A 43 -22.05 -6.97 -9.78
CA LYS A 43 -21.42 -7.00 -11.11
C LYS A 43 -20.89 -5.60 -11.51
N GLY A 44 -19.57 -5.47 -11.66
CA GLY A 44 -18.90 -4.21 -12.01
C GLY A 44 -18.48 -3.35 -10.82
N GLU A 45 -18.64 -3.83 -9.59
CA GLU A 45 -18.17 -3.15 -8.37
C GLU A 45 -16.63 -3.14 -8.27
N TRP A 46 -15.99 -4.22 -8.72
CA TRP A 46 -14.54 -4.42 -8.67
C TRP A 46 -13.95 -4.63 -10.08
N PRO A 47 -14.01 -3.62 -10.97
CA PRO A 47 -13.73 -3.78 -12.40
C PRO A 47 -12.25 -4.01 -12.75
N TRP A 48 -11.35 -3.92 -11.77
CA TRP A 48 -9.95 -4.32 -11.91
C TRP A 48 -9.71 -5.80 -11.61
N GLN A 49 -10.61 -6.48 -10.90
CA GLN A 49 -10.42 -7.88 -10.54
C GLN A 49 -10.25 -8.73 -11.80
N ILE A 50 -9.19 -9.54 -11.82
CA ILE A 50 -9.01 -10.58 -12.82
C ILE A 50 -9.01 -11.96 -12.18
N SER A 51 -9.35 -12.96 -12.99
CA SER A 51 -9.12 -14.38 -12.70
C SER A 51 -7.98 -14.87 -13.58
N LEU A 52 -6.92 -15.38 -12.96
CA LEU A 52 -5.80 -16.04 -13.60
C LEU A 52 -6.07 -17.54 -13.63
N THR A 53 -5.95 -18.16 -14.80
CA THR A 53 -6.01 -19.61 -14.95
C THR A 53 -4.68 -20.18 -15.43
N TYR A 54 -4.43 -21.44 -15.07
CA TYR A 54 -3.33 -22.25 -15.60
C TYR A 54 -3.92 -23.52 -16.19
N LYS A 55 -3.61 -23.80 -17.47
CA LYS A 55 -4.17 -24.92 -18.23
C LYS A 55 -5.71 -25.00 -18.21
N ASN A 56 -6.34 -23.82 -18.14
CA ASN A 56 -7.78 -23.55 -18.02
C ASN A 56 -8.40 -23.68 -16.61
N ASP A 57 -7.68 -24.21 -15.62
CA ASP A 57 -8.15 -24.27 -14.24
C ASP A 57 -7.88 -22.96 -13.50
N PHE A 58 -8.80 -22.56 -12.61
CA PHE A 58 -8.63 -21.39 -11.76
C PHE A 58 -7.41 -21.54 -10.84
N LEU A 59 -6.56 -20.51 -10.80
CA LEU A 59 -5.31 -20.52 -10.04
C LEU A 59 -5.28 -19.41 -8.98
N CYS A 60 -5.40 -18.16 -9.42
CA CYS A 60 -5.22 -16.97 -8.58
C CYS A 60 -6.13 -15.81 -9.01
N GLY A 61 -6.27 -14.84 -8.13
CA GLY A 61 -6.73 -13.49 -8.45
C GLY A 61 -5.63 -12.60 -9.03
N GLY A 62 -6.01 -11.34 -9.23
CA GLY A 62 -5.12 -10.29 -9.69
C GLY A 62 -5.88 -8.99 -9.91
N SER A 63 -5.16 -7.97 -10.35
CA SER A 63 -5.70 -6.63 -10.59
C SER A 63 -5.16 -6.03 -11.88
N LEU A 64 -6.03 -5.48 -12.70
CA LEU A 64 -5.64 -4.66 -13.84
C LEU A 64 -5.05 -3.33 -13.32
N ILE A 65 -3.85 -2.97 -13.76
CA ILE A 65 -3.17 -1.71 -13.38
C ILE A 65 -2.92 -0.78 -14.58
N ALA A 66 -2.94 -1.32 -15.81
CA ALA A 66 -2.99 -0.56 -17.05
C ALA A 66 -3.65 -1.40 -18.17
N ASP A 67 -3.83 -0.82 -19.36
CA ASP A 67 -4.50 -1.46 -20.51
C ASP A 67 -3.96 -2.86 -20.89
N SER A 68 -2.68 -3.12 -20.59
CA SER A 68 -1.95 -4.34 -20.97
C SER A 68 -1.24 -5.00 -19.79
N TRP A 69 -1.51 -4.57 -18.54
CA TRP A 69 -0.72 -4.94 -17.37
C TRP A 69 -1.60 -5.34 -16.17
N VAL A 70 -1.33 -6.53 -15.65
CA VAL A 70 -1.94 -7.05 -14.43
C VAL A 70 -0.89 -7.23 -13.33
N LEU A 71 -1.28 -6.90 -12.10
CA LEU A 71 -0.53 -7.08 -10.87
C LEU A 71 -1.13 -8.26 -10.08
N THR A 72 -0.28 -9.16 -9.58
CA THR A 72 -0.65 -10.35 -8.81
C THR A 72 0.54 -10.81 -7.94
N ALA A 73 0.43 -11.95 -7.26
CA ALA A 73 1.49 -12.53 -6.42
C ALA A 73 2.50 -13.35 -7.25
N ALA A 74 3.73 -13.49 -6.75
CA ALA A 74 4.78 -14.28 -7.39
C ALA A 74 4.63 -15.79 -7.11
N HIS A 75 4.05 -16.18 -5.98
CA HIS A 75 3.77 -17.58 -5.64
C HIS A 75 2.74 -18.23 -6.59
N CYS A 76 1.93 -17.45 -7.31
CA CYS A 76 1.01 -17.94 -8.35
C CYS A 76 1.71 -18.55 -9.59
N PHE A 77 3.05 -18.62 -9.62
CA PHE A 77 3.82 -19.05 -10.79
C PHE A 77 4.91 -20.07 -10.43
N ASP A 78 4.57 -21.35 -10.54
CA ASP A 78 5.52 -22.48 -10.64
C ASP A 78 6.19 -22.55 -12.02
N SER A 79 5.52 -22.05 -13.04
CA SER A 79 6.02 -21.98 -14.42
C SER A 79 5.96 -20.55 -14.95
N LEU A 80 6.92 -20.20 -15.80
CA LEU A 80 6.93 -18.94 -16.56
C LEU A 80 6.53 -19.14 -18.03
N GLU A 81 6.08 -20.35 -18.39
CA GLU A 81 5.59 -20.67 -19.74
C GLU A 81 4.23 -20.01 -19.98
N ALA A 82 4.28 -18.80 -20.55
CA ALA A 82 3.15 -17.90 -20.71
C ALA A 82 1.96 -18.54 -21.46
N SER A 83 2.22 -19.47 -22.39
CA SER A 83 1.17 -20.15 -23.17
C SER A 83 0.23 -21.04 -22.34
N TYR A 84 0.59 -21.38 -21.09
CA TYR A 84 -0.31 -22.09 -20.18
C TYR A 84 -1.30 -21.19 -19.44
N TYR A 85 -1.15 -19.86 -19.51
CA TYR A 85 -1.90 -18.92 -18.69
C TYR A 85 -2.92 -18.10 -19.49
N ASN A 86 -4.12 -17.92 -18.92
CA ASN A 86 -5.12 -16.99 -19.44
C ASN A 86 -5.60 -16.05 -18.32
N VAL A 87 -5.95 -14.84 -18.71
CA VAL A 87 -6.51 -13.80 -17.83
C VAL A 87 -7.94 -13.53 -18.27
N TYR A 88 -8.89 -13.68 -17.35
CA TYR A 88 -10.29 -13.28 -17.52
C TYR A 88 -10.55 -11.97 -16.79
N LEU A 89 -10.97 -10.94 -17.53
CA LEU A 89 -11.31 -9.61 -17.03
C LEU A 89 -12.82 -9.36 -17.17
N GLY A 90 -13.43 -8.60 -16.27
CA GLY A 90 -14.88 -8.32 -16.31
C GLY A 90 -15.77 -9.54 -16.06
N ALA A 91 -15.17 -10.63 -15.57
CA ALA A 91 -15.85 -11.79 -15.03
C ALA A 91 -16.49 -11.46 -13.67
N HIS A 92 -17.65 -12.03 -13.41
CA HIS A 92 -18.34 -11.92 -12.12
C HIS A 92 -18.67 -13.30 -11.53
N GLN A 93 -18.95 -14.27 -12.40
CA GLN A 93 -19.14 -15.68 -12.07
C GLN A 93 -18.18 -16.52 -12.89
N LEU A 94 -17.46 -17.47 -12.28
CA LEU A 94 -16.49 -18.32 -13.00
C LEU A 94 -17.12 -19.56 -13.64
N SER A 95 -18.24 -20.08 -13.12
CA SER A 95 -18.97 -21.20 -13.76
C SER A 95 -19.87 -20.76 -14.92
N ALA A 96 -20.12 -19.44 -15.06
CA ALA A 96 -21.03 -18.87 -16.04
C ALA A 96 -20.52 -17.50 -16.51
N LEU A 97 -19.50 -17.51 -17.37
CA LEU A 97 -18.91 -16.28 -17.92
C LEU A 97 -19.97 -15.47 -18.69
N GLY A 98 -20.21 -14.23 -18.26
CA GLY A 98 -21.17 -13.34 -18.91
C GLY A 98 -20.55 -12.49 -20.02
N ASN A 99 -21.40 -11.83 -20.83
CA ASN A 99 -21.00 -10.98 -21.99
C ASN A 99 -20.06 -9.80 -21.66
N SER A 100 -19.83 -9.49 -20.38
CA SER A 100 -18.82 -8.52 -19.93
C SER A 100 -17.41 -9.09 -19.84
N THR A 101 -17.27 -10.42 -19.91
CA THR A 101 -16.01 -11.12 -19.73
C THR A 101 -15.15 -11.02 -20.98
N VAL A 102 -13.89 -10.65 -20.79
CA VAL A 102 -12.88 -10.59 -21.85
C VAL A 102 -11.72 -11.48 -21.46
N THR A 103 -11.40 -12.48 -22.30
CA THR A 103 -10.22 -13.31 -22.13
C THR A 103 -9.01 -12.71 -22.85
N ARG A 104 -7.83 -12.84 -22.26
CA ARG A 104 -6.52 -12.50 -22.83
C ARG A 104 -5.51 -13.59 -22.52
N GLY A 105 -4.71 -13.97 -23.53
CA GLY A 105 -3.49 -14.72 -23.31
C GLY A 105 -2.41 -13.85 -22.65
N VAL A 106 -1.41 -14.52 -22.07
CA VAL A 106 -0.27 -13.88 -21.43
C VAL A 106 0.91 -13.79 -22.42
N LYS A 107 1.53 -12.62 -22.51
CA LYS A 107 2.74 -12.39 -23.31
C LYS A 107 4.01 -12.74 -22.55
N ARG A 108 4.08 -12.33 -21.27
CA ARG A 108 5.15 -12.71 -20.33
C ARG A 108 4.73 -12.49 -18.88
N ILE A 109 5.43 -13.19 -18.00
CA ILE A 109 5.32 -13.10 -16.54
C ILE A 109 6.65 -12.54 -16.01
N ILE A 110 6.59 -11.64 -15.02
CA ILE A 110 7.76 -11.04 -14.38
C ILE A 110 7.58 -11.17 -12.87
N LYS A 111 8.27 -12.12 -12.23
CA LYS A 111 8.35 -12.22 -10.76
C LYS A 111 9.37 -11.20 -10.22
N HIS A 112 9.21 -10.74 -8.98
CA HIS A 112 10.28 -10.01 -8.29
C HIS A 112 11.52 -10.92 -8.15
N PRO A 113 12.76 -10.42 -8.36
CA PRO A 113 13.97 -11.25 -8.25
C PRO A 113 14.22 -11.77 -6.83
N ASP A 114 13.74 -11.07 -5.80
CA ASP A 114 13.95 -11.45 -4.39
C ASP A 114 13.02 -12.58 -3.91
N PHE A 115 11.98 -12.92 -4.68
CA PHE A 115 11.04 -13.97 -4.32
C PHE A 115 11.69 -15.35 -4.31
N GLN A 116 11.55 -16.08 -3.20
CA GLN A 116 12.10 -17.42 -3.04
C GLN A 116 11.01 -18.47 -2.82
N TYR A 117 10.04 -18.19 -1.94
CA TYR A 117 8.93 -19.07 -1.57
C TYR A 117 7.76 -18.27 -0.94
N GLU A 118 6.59 -18.88 -0.77
CA GLU A 118 5.44 -18.26 -0.10
C GLU A 118 5.80 -17.83 1.33
N GLY A 119 5.56 -16.56 1.67
CA GLY A 119 6.01 -15.98 2.95
C GLY A 119 7.45 -15.47 2.98
N SER A 120 8.20 -15.54 1.87
CA SER A 120 9.41 -14.73 1.67
C SER A 120 9.06 -13.32 1.16
N SER A 121 10.00 -12.37 1.30
CA SER A 121 9.86 -11.06 0.63
C SER A 121 9.80 -11.20 -0.89
N GLY A 122 9.22 -10.21 -1.56
CA GLY A 122 9.18 -10.16 -3.03
C GLY A 122 7.98 -10.87 -3.65
N ASP A 123 6.94 -11.22 -2.89
CA ASP A 123 5.76 -11.91 -3.42
C ASP A 123 4.83 -11.00 -4.26
N ILE A 124 5.37 -10.56 -5.39
CA ILE A 124 4.77 -9.64 -6.35
C ILE A 124 5.21 -10.04 -7.77
N ALA A 125 4.26 -10.07 -8.69
CA ALA A 125 4.50 -10.35 -10.09
C ALA A 125 3.65 -9.48 -11.01
N LEU A 126 4.19 -9.22 -12.21
CA LEU A 126 3.51 -8.56 -13.30
C LEU A 126 3.21 -9.56 -14.42
N ILE A 127 2.03 -9.44 -15.00
CA ILE A 127 1.63 -10.11 -16.22
C ILE A 127 1.48 -9.05 -17.32
N GLU A 128 2.23 -9.20 -18.41
CA GLU A 128 1.97 -8.43 -19.64
C GLU A 128 0.98 -9.23 -20.50
N LEU A 129 -0.15 -8.62 -20.87
CA LEU A 129 -1.18 -9.24 -21.71
C LEU A 129 -0.73 -9.26 -23.18
N GLU A 130 -1.11 -10.30 -23.95
CA GLU A 130 -0.82 -10.36 -25.39
C GLU A 130 -1.37 -9.18 -26.19
N LYS A 131 -2.52 -8.65 -25.76
CA LYS A 131 -3.23 -7.53 -26.38
C LYS A 131 -3.86 -6.66 -25.31
N PRO A 132 -3.90 -5.33 -25.48
CA PRO A 132 -4.59 -4.45 -24.56
C PRO A 132 -6.08 -4.81 -24.44
N VAL A 133 -6.68 -4.43 -23.32
CA VAL A 133 -8.12 -4.42 -23.12
C VAL A 133 -8.70 -3.03 -23.35
N THR A 134 -9.89 -2.98 -23.93
CA THR A 134 -10.69 -1.76 -23.95
C THR A 134 -11.34 -1.60 -22.60
N PHE A 135 -11.24 -0.42 -22.00
CA PHE A 135 -11.90 -0.13 -20.74
C PHE A 135 -13.42 -0.04 -20.90
N THR A 136 -14.13 -0.60 -19.92
CA THR A 136 -15.60 -0.68 -19.87
C THR A 136 -16.07 -0.51 -18.41
N PRO A 137 -17.37 -0.34 -18.12
CA PRO A 137 -17.87 -0.34 -16.74
C PRO A 137 -17.54 -1.60 -15.91
N TYR A 138 -17.07 -2.68 -16.55
CA TYR A 138 -16.68 -3.94 -15.92
C TYR A 138 -15.15 -4.20 -15.99
N ILE A 139 -14.39 -3.37 -16.69
CA ILE A 139 -12.94 -3.53 -16.94
C ILE A 139 -12.29 -2.16 -16.83
N LEU A 140 -11.71 -1.85 -15.68
CA LEU A 140 -11.01 -0.60 -15.38
C LEU A 140 -9.76 -0.90 -14.54
N PRO A 141 -8.65 -0.17 -14.71
CA PRO A 141 -7.49 -0.36 -13.86
C PRO A 141 -7.73 0.19 -12.45
N VAL A 142 -7.18 -0.45 -11.42
CA VAL A 142 -7.06 0.15 -10.08
C VAL A 142 -5.89 1.15 -10.07
N CYS A 143 -5.98 2.20 -9.25
CA CYS A 143 -4.82 3.07 -9.08
C CYS A 143 -3.83 2.43 -8.10
N LEU A 144 -2.54 2.72 -8.26
CA LEU A 144 -1.52 2.37 -7.27
C LEU A 144 -1.20 3.60 -6.39
N PRO A 145 -1.08 3.45 -5.06
CA PRO A 145 -0.75 4.55 -4.16
C PRO A 145 0.70 5.02 -4.35
N SER A 146 0.92 6.34 -4.29
CA SER A 146 2.28 6.91 -4.19
C SER A 146 2.93 6.58 -2.84
N HIS A 147 4.21 6.94 -2.63
CA HIS A 147 4.87 6.79 -1.32
C HIS A 147 4.34 7.75 -0.23
N ASN A 148 3.64 8.83 -0.60
CA ASN A 148 3.18 9.82 0.36
C ASN A 148 1.84 9.42 1.00
N VAL A 149 1.04 8.57 0.34
CA VAL A 149 -0.22 8.06 0.87
C VAL A 149 0.05 7.25 2.13
N GLN A 150 -0.45 7.71 3.28
CA GLN A 150 -0.39 6.98 4.54
C GLN A 150 -1.70 6.24 4.79
N PHE A 151 -1.61 5.03 5.32
CA PHE A 151 -2.74 4.24 5.83
C PHE A 151 -2.43 3.88 7.28
N ALA A 152 -3.26 4.37 8.20
CA ALA A 152 -3.13 4.07 9.61
C ALA A 152 -3.61 2.64 9.92
N ALA A 153 -3.11 2.04 10.99
CA ALA A 153 -3.75 0.85 11.57
C ALA A 153 -5.23 1.16 11.88
N GLY A 154 -6.12 0.20 11.65
CA GLY A 154 -7.57 0.36 11.70
C GLY A 154 -8.19 0.99 10.45
N SER A 155 -7.42 1.36 9.42
CA SER A 155 -8.00 1.77 8.12
C SER A 155 -8.71 0.59 7.47
N MET A 156 -9.98 0.76 7.09
CA MET A 156 -10.75 -0.30 6.44
C MET A 156 -10.37 -0.42 4.95
N CYS A 157 -10.09 -1.65 4.55
CA CYS A 157 -9.76 -2.05 3.19
C CYS A 157 -10.69 -3.16 2.72
N TRP A 158 -10.69 -3.42 1.41
CA TRP A 158 -11.50 -4.43 0.77
C TRP A 158 -10.60 -5.45 0.08
N VAL A 159 -10.87 -6.73 0.30
CA VAL A 159 -10.27 -7.85 -0.44
C VAL A 159 -11.35 -8.54 -1.27
N THR A 160 -10.97 -8.98 -2.47
CA THR A 160 -11.91 -9.54 -3.47
C THR A 160 -11.31 -10.74 -4.17
N GLY A 161 -12.14 -11.76 -4.40
CA GLY A 161 -11.68 -12.97 -5.08
C GLY A 161 -12.72 -14.09 -5.18
N TRP A 162 -12.25 -15.22 -5.69
CA TRP A 162 -13.02 -16.46 -5.86
C TRP A 162 -12.41 -17.62 -5.07
N GLY A 163 -11.71 -17.31 -3.98
CA GLY A 163 -11.21 -18.30 -3.04
C GLY A 163 -12.31 -19.03 -2.27
N ASN A 164 -11.87 -19.89 -1.36
CA ASN A 164 -12.74 -20.61 -0.46
C ASN A 164 -13.46 -19.64 0.49
N ILE A 165 -14.73 -19.91 0.82
CA ILE A 165 -15.48 -19.07 1.78
C ILE A 165 -15.09 -19.35 3.25
N GLN A 166 -14.45 -20.49 3.50
CA GLN A 166 -13.85 -20.93 4.77
C GLN A 166 -12.69 -21.89 4.44
N ALA A 167 -11.79 -22.18 5.37
CA ALA A 167 -10.69 -23.13 5.14
C ALA A 167 -11.22 -24.48 4.61
N GLY A 168 -10.81 -24.86 3.39
CA GLY A 168 -11.26 -26.08 2.72
C GLY A 168 -12.68 -26.09 2.16
N ALA A 169 -13.38 -24.94 2.10
CA ALA A 169 -14.75 -24.81 1.59
C ALA A 169 -14.81 -23.95 0.30
N PRO A 170 -14.66 -24.55 -0.89
CA PRO A 170 -14.73 -23.82 -2.17
C PRO A 170 -16.08 -23.13 -2.41
N LEU A 171 -16.04 -22.02 -3.14
CA LEU A 171 -17.25 -21.37 -3.65
C LEU A 171 -18.11 -22.34 -4.46
N SER A 172 -19.39 -22.39 -4.09
CA SER A 172 -20.43 -23.11 -4.82
C SER A 172 -20.64 -22.49 -6.21
N SER A 173 -21.10 -23.29 -7.16
CA SER A 173 -21.52 -22.78 -8.48
C SER A 173 -22.66 -21.77 -8.28
N PRO A 174 -22.63 -20.57 -8.92
CA PRO A 174 -21.88 -20.22 -10.12
C PRO A 174 -20.48 -19.60 -9.88
N LYS A 175 -19.94 -19.67 -8.66
CA LYS A 175 -18.69 -19.01 -8.22
C LYS A 175 -18.76 -17.50 -8.45
N THR A 176 -19.73 -16.85 -7.79
CA THR A 176 -19.84 -15.39 -7.76
C THR A 176 -18.62 -14.77 -7.05
N LEU A 177 -18.11 -13.66 -7.57
CA LEU A 177 -17.01 -12.90 -6.99
C LEU A 177 -17.40 -12.41 -5.58
N GLN A 178 -16.62 -12.80 -4.57
CA GLN A 178 -16.82 -12.36 -3.20
C GLN A 178 -16.06 -11.06 -2.91
N LYS A 179 -16.51 -10.35 -1.89
CA LYS A 179 -15.81 -9.22 -1.27
C LYS A 179 -15.87 -9.33 0.24
N ALA A 180 -14.81 -8.89 0.92
CA ALA A 180 -14.76 -8.78 2.37
C ALA A 180 -14.10 -7.44 2.76
N GLU A 181 -14.61 -6.82 3.83
CA GLU A 181 -13.97 -5.66 4.46
C GLU A 181 -13.05 -6.15 5.58
N VAL A 182 -11.83 -5.60 5.66
CA VAL A 182 -10.79 -5.98 6.63
C VAL A 182 -10.04 -4.74 7.11
N GLY A 183 -9.65 -4.71 8.40
CA GLY A 183 -8.90 -3.59 8.98
C GLY A 183 -7.38 -3.78 8.83
N ILE A 184 -6.64 -2.72 8.52
CA ILE A 184 -5.16 -2.78 8.50
C ILE A 184 -4.60 -2.95 9.91
N ILE A 185 -3.67 -3.88 10.06
CA ILE A 185 -2.94 -4.17 11.30
C ILE A 185 -1.49 -3.73 11.11
N ASP A 186 -0.92 -3.05 12.10
CA ASP A 186 0.49 -2.66 12.03
C ASP A 186 1.42 -3.87 12.11
N ARG A 187 2.59 -3.78 11.46
CA ARG A 187 3.55 -4.88 11.34
C ARG A 187 3.93 -5.49 12.70
N SER A 188 4.13 -4.64 13.71
CA SER A 188 4.52 -5.05 15.07
C SER A 188 3.42 -5.82 15.80
N SER A 189 2.16 -5.37 15.73
CA SER A 189 1.03 -6.10 16.30
C SER A 189 0.81 -7.42 15.56
N CYS A 190 0.86 -7.42 14.23
CA CYS A 190 0.72 -8.64 13.42
C CYS A 190 1.79 -9.70 13.77
N GLU A 191 3.05 -9.27 13.87
CA GLU A 191 4.17 -10.11 14.32
C GLU A 191 3.92 -10.67 15.73
N THR A 192 3.39 -9.85 16.64
CA THR A 192 3.06 -10.25 18.01
C THR A 192 1.93 -11.27 18.06
N MET A 193 0.89 -11.09 17.23
CA MET A 193 -0.23 -12.02 17.09
C MET A 193 0.25 -13.39 16.60
N TYR A 194 1.08 -13.43 15.55
CA TYR A 194 1.66 -14.68 15.06
C TYR A 194 2.59 -15.36 16.06
N LYS A 195 3.51 -14.61 16.71
CA LYS A 195 4.39 -15.16 17.75
C LYS A 195 3.58 -15.75 18.92
N SER A 196 2.49 -15.10 19.32
CA SER A 196 1.55 -15.60 20.35
C SER A 196 0.81 -16.86 19.88
N SER A 197 0.23 -16.85 18.68
CA SER A 197 -0.62 -17.92 18.13
C SER A 197 0.15 -19.19 17.73
N LEU A 198 1.45 -19.07 17.46
CA LEU A 198 2.36 -20.18 17.13
C LEU A 198 3.27 -20.60 18.31
N GLY A 199 3.22 -19.89 19.43
CA GLY A 199 4.07 -20.17 20.61
C GLY A 199 5.57 -20.03 20.34
N TYR A 200 5.97 -19.15 19.41
CA TYR A 200 7.35 -19.06 18.90
C TYR A 200 7.99 -17.71 19.25
N SER A 201 9.12 -17.74 19.94
CA SER A 201 9.80 -16.55 20.48
C SER A 201 11.26 -16.46 20.01
N THR A 202 11.52 -16.66 18.72
CA THR A 202 12.86 -16.43 18.15
C THR A 202 13.06 -14.98 17.70
N GLY A 203 14.32 -14.60 17.48
CA GLY A 203 14.71 -13.30 16.94
C GLY A 203 14.54 -13.14 15.43
N VAL A 204 13.75 -14.00 14.78
CA VAL A 204 13.36 -13.87 13.37
C VAL A 204 11.93 -13.28 13.34
N ASP A 205 11.73 -12.23 12.56
CA ASP A 205 10.39 -11.72 12.26
C ASP A 205 9.79 -12.51 11.09
N PHE A 206 8.54 -12.94 11.23
CA PHE A 206 7.78 -13.56 10.14
C PHE A 206 7.30 -12.50 9.13
N ILE A 207 6.81 -11.37 9.63
CA ILE A 207 6.21 -10.29 8.83
C ILE A 207 7.32 -9.35 8.36
N GLN A 208 7.71 -9.49 7.10
CA GLN A 208 8.80 -8.70 6.50
C GLN A 208 8.42 -7.22 6.30
N LYS A 209 9.41 -6.37 6.00
CA LYS A 209 9.22 -4.91 5.83
C LYS A 209 8.38 -4.54 4.60
N ASP A 210 8.33 -5.44 3.63
CA ASP A 210 7.56 -5.35 2.39
C ASP A 210 6.17 -5.98 2.50
N MET A 211 5.76 -6.38 3.71
CA MET A 211 4.43 -6.96 4.00
C MET A 211 3.55 -5.98 4.79
N VAL A 212 2.25 -6.18 4.69
CA VAL A 212 1.21 -5.52 5.49
C VAL A 212 0.15 -6.57 5.87
N CYS A 213 -0.38 -6.51 7.08
CA CYS A 213 -1.41 -7.44 7.53
C CYS A 213 -2.78 -6.75 7.52
N ALA A 214 -3.83 -7.53 7.24
CA ALA A 214 -5.21 -7.05 7.33
C ALA A 214 -6.13 -8.16 7.84
N GLY A 215 -7.14 -7.79 8.62
CA GLY A 215 -8.12 -8.73 9.18
C GLY A 215 -8.69 -8.21 10.49
N TYR A 216 -9.11 -9.14 11.36
CA TYR A 216 -9.58 -8.86 12.71
C TYR A 216 -8.86 -9.78 13.70
N LYS A 217 -8.62 -9.31 14.92
CA LYS A 217 -7.92 -10.10 15.95
C LYS A 217 -8.69 -11.37 16.31
N GLU A 218 -10.01 -11.24 16.35
CA GLU A 218 -10.98 -12.29 16.67
C GLU A 218 -11.22 -13.26 15.49
N GLY A 219 -10.56 -13.06 14.35
CA GLY A 219 -10.75 -13.85 13.12
C GLY A 219 -12.02 -13.46 12.36
N GLN A 220 -12.84 -14.45 12.01
CA GLN A 220 -14.16 -14.34 11.34
C GLN A 220 -14.17 -13.88 9.87
N VAL A 221 -13.38 -12.88 9.49
CA VAL A 221 -13.32 -12.34 8.11
C VAL A 221 -11.86 -12.17 7.67
N ASP A 222 -11.50 -12.79 6.55
CA ASP A 222 -10.14 -12.81 6.00
C ASP A 222 -10.17 -13.20 4.51
N ALA A 223 -9.04 -13.07 3.82
CA ALA A 223 -8.79 -13.76 2.55
C ALA A 223 -8.55 -15.26 2.79
N CYS A 224 -8.81 -16.10 1.80
CA CYS A 224 -8.65 -17.55 1.94
C CYS A 224 -8.03 -18.19 0.69
N GLN A 225 -7.80 -19.52 0.70
CA GLN A 225 -7.11 -20.17 -0.41
C GLN A 225 -7.87 -19.96 -1.74
N GLY A 226 -7.17 -19.47 -2.75
CA GLY A 226 -7.73 -19.07 -4.04
C GLY A 226 -8.03 -17.57 -4.20
N ASP A 227 -7.92 -16.77 -3.12
CA ASP A 227 -7.86 -15.30 -3.23
C ASP A 227 -6.44 -14.79 -3.50
N SER A 228 -5.43 -15.67 -3.39
CA SER A 228 -4.02 -15.48 -3.76
C SER A 228 -3.81 -14.58 -4.98
N GLY A 229 -2.94 -13.58 -4.85
CA GLY A 229 -2.70 -12.58 -5.90
C GLY A 229 -3.80 -11.54 -6.08
N GLY A 230 -4.96 -11.71 -5.45
CA GLY A 230 -6.06 -10.74 -5.42
C GLY A 230 -5.68 -9.42 -4.74
N PRO A 231 -6.39 -8.32 -5.03
CA PRO A 231 -6.02 -7.01 -4.53
C PRO A 231 -6.61 -6.72 -3.14
N LEU A 232 -5.83 -6.04 -2.31
CA LEU A 232 -6.31 -5.35 -1.11
C LEU A 232 -6.41 -3.85 -1.45
N VAL A 233 -7.62 -3.32 -1.51
CA VAL A 233 -7.89 -1.94 -1.98
C VAL A 233 -8.55 -1.07 -0.91
N PHE A 234 -8.30 0.22 -0.96
CA PHE A 234 -8.91 1.21 -0.07
C PHE A 234 -9.33 2.45 -0.84
N ASN A 235 -10.36 3.15 -0.37
CA ASN A 235 -10.93 4.30 -1.05
C ASN A 235 -10.41 5.61 -0.43
N VAL A 236 -9.79 6.46 -1.24
CA VAL A 236 -9.31 7.78 -0.85
C VAL A 236 -9.96 8.81 -1.79
N ASN A 237 -10.81 9.68 -1.23
CA ASN A 237 -11.59 10.70 -1.95
C ASN A 237 -12.26 10.17 -3.24
N ASN A 238 -12.95 9.03 -3.14
CA ASN A 238 -13.62 8.32 -4.25
C ASN A 238 -12.70 7.67 -5.29
N VAL A 239 -11.38 7.62 -5.06
CA VAL A 239 -10.42 6.87 -5.87
C VAL A 239 -9.97 5.64 -5.09
N TRP A 240 -10.15 4.45 -5.68
CA TRP A 240 -9.68 3.19 -5.14
C TRP A 240 -8.20 2.97 -5.46
N LEU A 241 -7.40 2.81 -4.40
CA LEU A 241 -5.97 2.56 -4.46
C LEU A 241 -5.70 1.12 -4.00
N GLN A 242 -4.82 0.40 -4.69
CA GLN A 242 -4.39 -0.93 -4.26
C GLN A 242 -3.20 -0.84 -3.30
N LEU A 243 -3.48 -1.14 -2.04
CA LEU A 243 -2.49 -1.19 -0.96
C LEU A 243 -1.69 -2.49 -0.99
N GLY A 244 -2.37 -3.61 -1.22
CA GLY A 244 -1.81 -4.94 -1.03
C GLY A 244 -2.15 -5.93 -2.13
N ILE A 245 -1.48 -7.07 -2.06
CA ILE A 245 -1.70 -8.27 -2.87
C ILE A 245 -1.83 -9.43 -1.88
N VAL A 246 -2.87 -10.24 -1.96
CA VAL A 246 -3.04 -11.44 -1.11
C VAL A 246 -1.83 -12.35 -1.30
N SER A 247 -1.07 -12.58 -0.22
CA SER A 247 0.21 -13.29 -0.28
C SER A 247 0.16 -14.61 0.49
N TRP A 248 -0.08 -14.59 1.80
CA TRP A 248 -0.12 -15.81 2.62
C TRP A 248 -0.94 -15.64 3.91
N GLY A 249 -1.23 -16.74 4.60
CA GLY A 249 -1.88 -16.77 5.90
C GLY A 249 -1.89 -18.18 6.49
N PHE A 250 -2.12 -18.29 7.81
CA PHE A 250 -2.28 -19.59 8.48
C PHE A 250 -3.75 -19.84 8.79
N GLY A 251 -4.36 -20.79 8.07
CA GLY A 251 -5.80 -21.03 8.11
C GLY A 251 -6.56 -20.02 7.22
N CYS A 252 -7.81 -19.74 7.58
CA CYS A 252 -8.57 -18.60 7.05
C CYS A 252 -9.38 -18.02 8.20
N ALA A 253 -9.22 -16.73 8.48
CA ALA A 253 -9.97 -16.03 9.53
C ALA A 253 -9.88 -16.66 10.93
N GLU A 254 -8.71 -17.21 11.27
CA GLU A 254 -8.42 -17.74 12.61
C GLU A 254 -8.02 -16.63 13.59
N PRO A 255 -8.37 -16.73 14.89
CA PRO A 255 -7.95 -15.77 15.90
C PRO A 255 -6.42 -15.62 15.99
N ASP A 256 -5.96 -14.37 16.13
CA ASP A 256 -4.54 -13.99 16.15
C ASP A 256 -3.72 -14.45 14.90
N ARG A 257 -4.37 -14.74 13.76
CA ARG A 257 -3.73 -15.15 12.49
C ARG A 257 -4.29 -14.35 11.29
N PRO A 258 -4.02 -13.04 11.19
CA PRO A 258 -4.58 -12.19 10.14
C PRO A 258 -3.87 -12.41 8.81
N GLY A 259 -4.61 -12.36 7.69
CA GLY A 259 -4.03 -12.44 6.35
C GLY A 259 -2.88 -11.47 6.13
N VAL A 260 -1.84 -11.95 5.42
CA VAL A 260 -0.62 -11.21 5.11
C VAL A 260 -0.57 -10.92 3.62
N TYR A 261 -0.26 -9.66 3.30
CA TYR A 261 -0.35 -9.09 1.97
C TYR A 261 0.98 -8.43 1.59
N THR A 262 1.39 -8.54 0.34
CA THR A 262 2.56 -7.82 -0.17
C THR A 262 2.23 -6.34 -0.29
N LYS A 263 3.02 -5.47 0.34
CA LYS A 263 2.81 -4.02 0.42
C LYS A 263 3.21 -3.36 -0.89
N VAL A 264 2.23 -3.04 -1.75
CA VAL A 264 2.46 -2.50 -3.12
C VAL A 264 3.36 -1.26 -3.13
N GLN A 265 3.21 -0.36 -2.16
CA GLN A 265 4.06 0.84 -2.06
C GLN A 265 5.55 0.55 -1.89
N PHE A 266 5.93 -0.61 -1.33
CA PHE A 266 7.34 -0.98 -1.17
C PHE A 266 8.01 -1.22 -2.54
N TYR A 267 7.22 -1.58 -3.55
CA TYR A 267 7.69 -2.03 -4.86
C TYR A 267 7.57 -0.99 -5.98
N GLN A 268 7.29 0.29 -5.68
CA GLN A 268 7.04 1.30 -6.71
C GLN A 268 8.17 1.45 -7.73
N ASP A 269 9.43 1.36 -7.31
CA ASP A 269 10.55 1.53 -8.23
C ASP A 269 10.75 0.32 -9.14
N TRP A 270 10.49 -0.90 -8.65
CA TRP A 270 10.41 -2.10 -9.48
C TRP A 270 9.22 -2.04 -10.46
N LEU A 271 8.06 -1.55 -10.00
CA LEU A 271 6.88 -1.33 -10.84
C LEU A 271 7.14 -0.31 -11.94
N LYS A 272 7.75 0.84 -11.64
CA LYS A 272 8.16 1.87 -12.63
C LYS A 272 9.19 1.32 -13.62
N THR A 273 10.14 0.52 -13.16
CA THR A 273 11.19 -0.08 -14.00
C THR A 273 10.59 -1.03 -15.05
N ASN A 274 9.59 -1.83 -14.66
CA ASN A 274 8.93 -2.79 -15.56
C ASN A 274 7.79 -2.18 -16.38
N VAL A 275 7.13 -1.13 -15.86
CA VAL A 275 5.99 -0.43 -16.49
C VAL A 275 6.23 1.10 -16.45
N PRO A 276 7.08 1.66 -17.35
CA PRO A 276 7.51 3.07 -17.25
C PRO A 276 6.42 4.14 -17.39
N LEU A 277 5.23 3.78 -17.89
CA LEU A 277 4.07 4.67 -18.01
C LEU A 277 3.04 4.49 -16.89
N LEU A 278 3.38 3.74 -15.84
CA LEU A 278 2.52 3.50 -14.69
C LEU A 278 2.47 4.74 -13.79
N MET A 279 1.26 5.22 -13.53
CA MET A 279 1.02 6.40 -12.70
C MET A 279 0.66 5.98 -11.28
N PHE A 280 1.18 6.74 -10.30
CA PHE A 280 0.85 6.58 -8.88
C PHE A 280 -0.04 7.73 -8.44
N SER A 281 -0.99 7.43 -7.55
CA SER A 281 -2.05 8.35 -7.12
C SER A 281 -1.92 8.68 -5.64
N GLU A 282 -2.21 9.94 -5.30
CA GLU A 282 -2.38 10.42 -3.93
C GLU A 282 -3.81 10.22 -3.40
N GLY A 283 -4.71 9.64 -4.23
CA GLY A 283 -6.12 9.52 -3.86
C GLY A 283 -6.88 10.84 -3.93
N GLY A 284 -6.65 11.64 -4.97
CA GLY A 284 -7.39 12.86 -5.25
C GLY A 284 -7.42 13.15 -6.76
N PRO A 285 -8.29 14.06 -7.23
CA PRO A 285 -8.25 14.49 -8.62
C PRO A 285 -6.88 15.10 -8.90
N SER A 286 -6.18 14.54 -9.88
CA SER A 286 -4.95 15.12 -10.42
C SER A 286 -5.28 16.44 -11.10
N VAL A 287 -5.25 17.54 -10.32
CA VAL A 287 -5.23 18.89 -10.88
C VAL A 287 -3.95 18.98 -11.68
N GLY A 288 -4.08 18.79 -13.00
CA GLY A 288 -2.98 18.90 -13.93
C GLY A 288 -2.37 20.28 -13.79
N SER A 289 -1.20 20.36 -13.16
CA SER A 289 -0.35 21.53 -13.21
C SER A 289 0.14 21.67 -14.64
N SER A 290 -0.70 22.28 -15.48
CA SER A 290 -0.30 22.85 -16.75
C SER A 290 0.69 23.95 -16.44
N GLY A 291 1.96 23.58 -16.33
CA GLY A 291 3.07 24.49 -16.10
C GLY A 291 3.19 25.44 -17.28
N VAL A 292 2.44 26.55 -17.22
CA VAL A 292 2.66 27.70 -18.08
C VAL A 292 3.99 28.30 -17.64
N ALA A 293 5.06 27.89 -18.32
CA ALA A 293 6.39 28.46 -18.16
C ALA A 293 6.35 29.91 -18.64
N SER A 294 6.06 30.84 -17.74
CA SER A 294 6.17 32.28 -18.01
C SER A 294 7.65 32.66 -18.10
N THR A 295 8.22 32.44 -19.27
CA THR A 295 9.57 32.89 -19.62
C THR A 295 9.44 34.25 -20.29
N THR A 296 9.80 35.32 -19.58
CA THR A 296 10.16 36.60 -20.20
C THR A 296 11.49 37.05 -19.59
N MET A 297 12.45 37.39 -20.45
CA MET A 297 13.82 37.71 -20.03
C MET A 297 13.99 39.20 -19.75
N SER A 298 14.87 39.45 -18.77
CA SER A 298 15.65 40.67 -18.53
C SER A 298 15.76 41.67 -19.68
N GLU A 299 15.55 42.95 -19.33
CA GLU A 299 16.30 44.07 -19.89
C GLU A 299 17.36 44.53 -18.88
N THR A 300 18.47 45.10 -19.35
CA THR A 300 19.71 45.28 -18.58
C THR A 300 20.25 46.72 -18.59
N GLU A 301 20.63 47.26 -17.44
CA GLU A 301 21.75 48.20 -17.23
C GLU A 301 22.35 47.90 -15.83
N SER A 302 23.64 47.56 -15.66
CA SER A 302 24.82 48.45 -15.50
C SER A 302 24.72 49.37 -14.25
N MET A 303 25.74 49.58 -13.40
CA MET A 303 27.17 49.19 -13.37
C MET A 303 27.69 49.26 -11.90
N THR A 304 28.88 48.70 -11.61
CA THR A 304 29.58 48.70 -10.29
C THR A 304 30.10 50.10 -9.88
N MET A 305 30.62 50.45 -8.67
CA MET A 305 31.39 49.71 -7.63
C MET A 305 31.56 50.52 -6.30
N SER A 306 32.08 49.85 -5.24
CA SER A 306 32.97 50.39 -4.14
C SER A 306 32.49 51.19 -2.90
N ASN A 307 32.75 50.58 -1.73
CA ASN A 307 33.40 51.08 -0.48
C ASN A 307 33.14 52.47 0.15
N SER A 308 32.87 52.46 1.47
CA SER A 308 33.52 53.36 2.43
C SER A 308 33.63 52.77 3.85
N ILE A 309 34.75 53.03 4.53
CA ILE A 309 35.16 52.61 5.89
C ILE A 309 34.87 53.84 6.82
N ALA A 310 34.59 53.78 8.14
CA ALA A 310 35.57 53.56 9.23
C ALA A 310 34.96 53.79 10.64
N PHE A 311 35.60 53.19 11.68
CA PHE A 311 35.85 53.70 13.06
C PHE A 311 34.77 54.55 13.78
N SER A 312 34.37 54.37 15.05
CA SER A 312 34.90 53.65 16.24
C SER A 312 33.84 53.79 17.39
N LEU A 313 34.04 53.65 18.71
CA LEU A 313 35.18 53.41 19.63
C LEU A 313 34.65 52.63 20.88
N SER A 314 35.36 52.64 22.02
CA SER A 314 34.92 52.07 23.33
C SER A 314 34.90 53.15 24.44
N PRO A 315 34.39 52.85 25.67
CA PRO A 315 35.31 52.34 26.69
C PRO A 315 34.77 51.29 27.69
N SER A 316 35.74 50.57 28.25
CA SER A 316 35.81 49.62 29.38
C SER A 316 34.88 49.79 30.62
N THR A 317 34.64 48.68 31.35
CA THR A 317 35.25 48.48 32.70
C THR A 317 35.20 47.03 33.27
N ILE A 318 36.34 46.62 33.84
CA ILE A 318 36.56 45.76 35.04
C ILE A 318 36.30 44.24 35.00
N SER A 319 37.36 43.50 35.38
CA SER A 319 37.47 42.05 35.57
C SER A 319 37.17 41.62 37.02
N THR A 320 36.88 40.33 37.22
CA THR A 320 37.68 39.52 38.18
C THR A 320 37.73 38.04 37.73
N VAL A 321 38.81 37.36 38.12
CA VAL A 321 39.20 36.00 37.72
C VAL A 321 39.26 35.10 38.96
N LEU A 322 39.18 33.77 38.75
CA LEU A 322 39.66 32.61 39.54
C LEU A 322 38.54 31.55 39.64
N GLY A 323 38.76 30.24 39.49
CA GLY A 323 39.99 29.53 39.15
C GLY A 323 40.01 28.08 39.68
N VAL A 324 39.97 27.11 38.76
CA VAL A 324 40.85 25.91 38.72
C VAL A 324 40.71 24.78 39.79
N ASN A 325 40.37 23.57 39.29
CA ASN A 325 40.77 22.19 39.72
C ASN A 325 40.46 21.74 41.19
N GLU A 326 40.44 20.45 41.58
CA GLU A 326 40.59 19.16 40.89
C GLU A 326 39.88 18.00 41.64
N THR A 327 39.79 16.85 40.97
CA THR A 327 39.47 15.48 41.42
C THR A 327 39.61 15.08 42.90
N LYS A 328 38.68 14.24 43.39
CA LYS A 328 39.02 12.91 43.97
C LYS A 328 37.84 11.94 44.07
N THR A 329 38.14 10.65 43.87
CA THR A 329 37.29 9.47 44.09
C THR A 329 37.31 8.98 45.54
N ILE A 330 36.32 8.16 45.95
CA ILE A 330 36.41 6.94 46.79
C ILE A 330 35.01 6.32 46.98
N ASP A 331 34.82 5.15 46.34
CA ASP A 331 34.30 3.85 46.79
C ASP A 331 33.14 3.64 47.81
N ASN A 332 32.33 2.62 47.44
CA ASN A 332 31.76 1.49 48.21
C ASN A 332 30.33 1.45 48.84
N GLU A 333 29.60 0.43 48.35
CA GLU A 333 28.85 -0.63 49.06
C GLU A 333 27.73 -0.32 50.08
N ALA A 334 26.49 -0.46 49.58
CA ALA A 334 25.54 -1.55 49.90
C ALA A 334 25.39 -2.17 51.32
N GLN A 335 24.11 -2.40 51.66
CA GLN A 335 23.52 -3.47 52.49
C GLN A 335 23.19 -3.29 54.01
N ILE A 336 21.86 -3.42 54.29
CA ILE A 336 21.19 -4.39 55.21
C ILE A 336 20.77 -3.99 56.66
N HIS A 337 19.50 -4.36 56.97
CA HIS A 337 18.81 -4.56 58.28
C HIS A 337 18.77 -3.39 59.32
N SER A 338 17.85 -3.32 60.31
CA SER A 338 16.44 -3.77 60.47
C SER A 338 15.86 -3.28 61.82
N CYS A 339 14.53 -3.33 61.97
CA CYS A 339 13.79 -3.59 63.23
C CYS A 339 13.38 -2.42 64.17
N SER A 340 12.29 -2.71 64.92
CA SER A 340 11.59 -1.96 65.99
C SER A 340 10.47 -0.96 65.59
N LEU A 341 9.33 -0.83 66.31
CA LEU A 341 8.28 -1.76 66.81
C LEU A 341 7.28 -0.95 67.70
N PHE A 342 5.96 -1.20 67.54
CA PHE A 342 4.84 -1.00 68.49
C PHE A 342 4.30 0.39 68.95
N THR A 343 2.95 0.53 68.85
CA THR A 343 1.91 1.01 69.83
C THR A 343 0.73 1.59 69.00
N VAL A 344 -0.52 1.09 68.87
CA VAL A 344 -1.57 0.45 69.71
C VAL A 344 -2.70 1.42 70.16
N ALA A 345 -3.97 1.03 69.89
CA ALA A 345 -5.29 1.58 70.30
C ALA A 345 -5.67 3.00 69.80
N LEU A 346 -6.79 3.29 69.11
CA LEU A 346 -8.21 2.83 69.12
C LEU A 346 -9.08 3.42 70.25
N ASN A 347 -10.05 4.28 69.89
CA ASN A 347 -11.25 4.54 70.71
C ASN A 347 -12.45 5.01 69.85
N PHE A 348 -13.66 4.83 70.39
CA PHE A 348 -14.95 4.81 69.67
C PHE A 348 -15.88 5.98 70.09
N PHE A 349 -17.15 5.97 69.63
CA PHE A 349 -18.32 6.82 70.03
C PHE A 349 -18.43 8.23 69.38
N ILE A 350 -19.60 8.80 68.99
CA ILE A 350 -21.04 8.41 68.89
C ILE A 350 -21.68 9.23 67.75
N TYR A 351 -22.58 8.65 66.93
CA TYR A 351 -23.98 9.12 66.73
C TYR A 351 -24.73 8.24 65.71
N LEU A 352 -25.91 7.72 66.08
CA LEU A 352 -26.78 6.88 65.26
C LEU A 352 -28.26 7.18 65.57
N SER A 353 -29.14 6.92 64.59
CA SER A 353 -30.62 6.95 64.65
C SER A 353 -31.22 8.36 64.49
N ILE A 354 -32.05 8.66 63.49
CA ILE A 354 -33.47 8.25 63.28
C ILE A 354 -33.84 8.62 61.81
N ARG A 355 -34.68 7.93 61.01
CA ARG A 355 -35.61 6.78 61.20
C ARG A 355 -35.81 6.01 59.85
N PHE A 356 -36.53 4.89 59.90
CA PHE A 356 -37.23 4.26 58.76
C PHE A 356 -38.65 4.85 58.57
N PHE A 357 -39.17 4.87 57.33
CA PHE A 357 -40.43 4.22 56.90
C PHE A 357 -40.81 4.58 55.45
N ALA A 358 -40.61 3.64 54.52
CA ALA A 358 -41.40 3.35 53.30
C ALA A 358 -40.70 2.24 52.51
#